data_AF-A0A920S5N3-F1
#
_entry.id   AF-A0A920S5N3-F1
#
_cell.length_a   1.000
_cell.length_b   1.000
_cell.length_c   1.000
_cell.angle_alpha   90.00
_cell.angle_beta   90.00
_cell.angle_gamma   90.00
#
_symmetry.space_group_name_H-M   'P 1'
#
loop_
_entity.id
_entity.type
_entity.pdbx_description
1 polymer ?
#
loop_
_entity_poly.entity_id
_entity_poly.type
_entity_poly.pdbx_seq_one_letter_code
_entity_poly.pdbx_strand_id
1 'polypeptide(L)'
;MNLLIAVVTWNVFLALENSGVAFVQTAAVVGFVELLVFVNLLLMTFNLIPIAPLDGHYILPYALPPSARARVTYLNQRFGPLLLLSLIGLSIVGVPILNRLLSFAHLMIPWITLVG
;
A
#
# COMPACT_ATOMS: atom_id res chain seq x y z
N MET A 1 3.68 7.44 -5.77
CA MET A 1 4.71 7.99 -4.84
C MET A 1 5.14 6.96 -3.80
N ASN A 2 4.20 6.37 -3.03
CA ASN A 2 4.53 5.39 -1.98
C ASN A 2 5.34 4.18 -2.48
N LEU A 3 5.00 3.60 -3.63
CA LEU A 3 5.80 2.51 -4.23
C LEU A 3 7.25 2.91 -4.49
N LEU A 4 7.47 4.12 -5.02
CA LEU A 4 8.81 4.60 -5.33
C LEU A 4 9.65 4.73 -4.05
N ILE A 5 9.06 5.27 -2.97
CA ILE A 5 9.71 5.35 -1.66
C ILE A 5 10.07 3.95 -1.17
N ALA A 6 9.12 3.02 -1.17
CA ALA A 6 9.37 1.63 -0.74
C ALA A 6 10.50 0.97 -1.54
N VAL A 7 10.47 1.06 -2.87
CA VAL A 7 11.48 0.47 -3.76
C VAL A 7 12.86 1.10 -3.53
N VAL A 8 12.95 2.43 -3.50
CA VAL A 8 14.24 3.13 -3.33
C VAL A 8 14.82 2.83 -1.95
N THR A 9 14.03 2.99 -0.89
CA THR A 9 14.49 2.74 0.48
C THR A 9 14.97 1.30 0.66
N TRP A 10 14.19 0.32 0.19
CA TRP A 10 14.55 -1.10 0.32
C TRP A 10 15.85 -1.44 -0.40
N ASN A 11 16.01 -1.01 -1.66
CA ASN A 11 17.22 -1.33 -2.43
C ASN A 11 18.46 -0.57 -1.96
N VAL A 12 18.31 0.68 -1.50
CA VAL A 12 19.43 1.44 -0.91
C VAL A 12 19.88 0.79 0.40
N PHE A 13 18.94 0.35 1.24
CA PHE A 13 19.25 -0.38 2.46
C PHE A 13 20.04 -1.67 2.17
N LEU A 14 19.56 -2.50 1.24
CA LEU A 14 20.24 -3.74 0.85
C LEU A 14 21.62 -3.47 0.25
N ALA A 15 21.79 -2.44 -0.59
CA ALA A 15 23.08 -2.08 -1.14
C ALA A 15 24.10 -1.66 -0.06
N LEU A 16 23.65 -0.91 0.96
CA LEU A 16 24.50 -0.49 2.08
C LEU A 16 24.84 -1.66 3.02
N GLU A 17 23.89 -2.55 3.25
CA GLU A 17 24.11 -3.78 4.01
C GLU A 17 25.14 -4.69 3.32
N ASN A 18 24.99 -4.91 2.02
CA ASN A 18 25.94 -5.67 1.19
C ASN A 18 27.33 -5.00 1.09
N SER A 19 27.40 -3.68 1.24
CA SER A 19 28.67 -2.94 1.31
C SER A 19 29.37 -3.02 2.67
N GLY A 20 28.77 -3.68 3.67
CA GLY A 20 29.36 -3.88 4.99
C GLY A 20 29.25 -2.67 5.93
N VAL A 21 28.30 -1.75 5.69
CA VAL A 21 28.13 -0.57 6.53
C VAL A 21 27.54 -0.96 7.90
N ALA A 22 28.38 -0.99 8.94
CA ALA A 22 28.00 -1.45 10.29
C ALA A 22 26.79 -0.72 10.92
N PHE A 23 26.60 0.58 10.60
CA PHE A 23 25.46 1.36 11.10
C PHE A 23 24.10 0.78 10.64
N VAL A 24 24.04 0.28 9.40
CA VAL A 24 22.80 -0.21 8.78
C VAL A 24 22.36 -1.56 9.37
N GLN A 25 23.31 -2.33 9.89
CA GLN A 25 23.09 -3.62 10.53
C GLN A 25 22.56 -3.50 11.98
N THR A 26 22.45 -2.28 12.51
CA THR A 26 21.90 -2.08 13.85
C THR A 26 20.41 -2.38 13.86
N ALA A 27 19.94 -3.10 14.90
CA ALA A 27 18.53 -3.51 15.01
C ALA A 27 17.53 -2.34 14.90
N ALA A 28 17.93 -1.15 15.37
CA ALA A 28 17.11 0.06 15.27
C ALA A 28 16.93 0.52 13.80
N VAL A 29 18.00 0.50 13.00
CA VAL A 29 17.94 0.91 11.59
C VAL A 29 17.18 -0.12 10.77
N VAL A 30 17.46 -1.41 10.97
CA VAL A 30 16.74 -2.51 10.31
C VAL A 30 15.24 -2.39 10.58
N GLY A 31 14.83 -2.34 11.85
CA GLY A 31 13.41 -2.26 12.21
C GLY A 31 12.72 -0.98 11.70
N PHE A 32 13.43 0.16 11.70
CA PHE A 32 12.90 1.40 11.13
C PHE A 32 12.69 1.30 9.61
N VAL A 33 13.68 0.76 8.88
CA VAL A 33 13.59 0.60 7.43
C VAL A 33 12.49 -0.38 7.04
N GLU A 34 12.41 -1.53 7.73
CA GLU A 34 11.33 -2.50 7.53
C GLU A 34 9.96 -1.86 7.75
N LEU A 35 9.79 -1.09 8.84
CA LEU A 35 8.55 -0.37 9.10
C LEU A 35 8.24 0.66 8.01
N LEU A 36 9.24 1.44 7.59
CA LEU A 36 9.09 2.48 6.57
C LEU A 36 8.68 1.89 5.23
N VAL A 37 9.34 0.82 4.79
CA VAL A 37 9.02 0.09 3.55
C VAL A 37 7.63 -0.54 3.66
N PHE A 38 7.34 -1.19 4.77
CA PHE A 38 6.05 -1.84 5.01
C PHE A 38 4.89 -0.85 4.97
N VAL A 39 4.99 0.27 5.68
CA VAL A 39 3.94 1.32 5.68
C VAL A 39 3.73 1.86 4.27
N ASN A 40 4.79 2.12 3.51
CA ASN A 40 4.66 2.61 2.13
C ASN A 40 4.04 1.58 1.19
N LEU A 41 4.39 0.29 1.30
CA LEU A 41 3.76 -0.79 0.53
C LEU A 41 2.29 -0.98 0.90
N LEU A 42 1.97 -0.87 2.19
CA LEU A 42 0.61 -0.95 2.68
C LEU A 42 -0.24 0.22 2.15
N LEU A 43 0.26 1.46 2.26
CA LEU A 43 -0.40 2.64 1.71
C LEU A 43 -0.56 2.56 0.19
N MET A 44 0.44 2.04 -0.52
CA MET A 44 0.31 1.78 -1.96
C MET A 44 -0.80 0.77 -2.25
N THR A 45 -0.87 -0.33 -1.48
CA THR A 45 -1.91 -1.36 -1.63
C THR A 45 -3.30 -0.80 -1.38
N PHE A 46 -3.48 0.00 -0.32
CA PHE A 46 -4.73 0.72 -0.08
C PHE A 46 -5.08 1.66 -1.24
N ASN A 47 -4.09 2.40 -1.77
CA ASN A 47 -4.31 3.30 -2.89
C ASN A 47 -4.68 2.60 -4.21
N LEU A 48 -4.55 1.28 -4.32
CA LEU A 48 -5.08 0.52 -5.47
C LEU A 48 -6.56 0.17 -5.32
N ILE A 49 -7.13 0.29 -4.13
CA ILE A 49 -8.54 0.04 -3.88
C ILE A 49 -9.35 1.21 -4.45
N PRO A 50 -10.31 0.97 -5.37
CA PRO A 50 -11.05 2.01 -6.07
C PRO A 50 -12.16 2.65 -5.22
N ILE A 51 -11.85 3.10 -4.01
CA ILE A 51 -12.79 3.68 -3.04
C ILE A 51 -12.30 5.08 -2.67
N ALA A 52 -13.13 6.12 -2.82
CA ALA A 52 -12.77 7.45 -2.32
C ALA A 52 -12.71 7.43 -0.77
N PRO A 53 -11.80 8.14 -0.09
CA PRO A 53 -10.85 9.13 -0.57
C PRO A 53 -9.50 8.57 -1.07
N LEU A 54 -9.36 7.25 -1.18
CA LEU A 54 -8.10 6.64 -1.62
C LEU A 54 -7.83 6.97 -3.09
N ASP A 55 -6.55 7.13 -3.45
CA ASP A 55 -6.14 7.63 -4.77
C ASP A 55 -6.61 6.74 -5.94
N GLY A 56 -6.91 5.46 -5.69
CA GLY A 56 -7.40 4.50 -6.67
C GLY A 56 -8.80 4.78 -7.23
N HIS A 57 -9.56 5.71 -6.63
CA HIS A 57 -10.90 6.08 -7.11
C HIS A 57 -10.91 6.68 -8.52
N TYR A 58 -9.77 7.18 -9.02
CA TYR A 58 -9.62 7.63 -10.41
C TYR A 58 -9.59 6.47 -11.41
N ILE A 59 -9.17 5.28 -11.02
CA ILE A 59 -8.94 4.16 -11.96
C ILE A 59 -10.28 3.56 -12.44
N LEU A 60 -11.26 3.44 -11.52
CA LEU A 60 -12.54 2.77 -11.79
C LEU A 60 -13.39 3.46 -12.87
N PRO A 61 -13.54 4.80 -12.90
CA PRO A 61 -14.30 5.47 -13.95
C PRO A 61 -13.70 5.30 -15.35
N TYR A 62 -12.38 5.18 -15.49
CA TYR A 62 -11.77 4.97 -16.82
C TYR A 62 -12.06 3.58 -17.39
N ALA A 63 -12.28 2.58 -16.54
CA ALA A 63 -12.67 1.24 -16.96
C ALA A 63 -14.16 1.12 -17.33
N LEU A 64 -14.97 2.16 -17.07
CA LEU A 64 -16.42 2.13 -17.24
C LEU A 64 -16.91 2.91 -18.48
N PRO A 65 -18.02 2.46 -19.10
CA PRO A 65 -18.65 3.19 -20.19
C PRO A 65 -19.13 4.59 -19.71
N PRO A 66 -19.16 5.60 -20.60
CA PRO A 66 -19.46 7.00 -20.24
C PRO A 66 -20.77 7.18 -19.46
N SER A 67 -21.78 6.35 -19.76
CA SER A 67 -23.10 6.39 -19.10
C SER A 67 -23.05 5.99 -17.62
N ALA A 68 -22.12 5.12 -17.22
CA ALA A 68 -21.98 4.65 -15.84
C ALA A 68 -21.00 5.49 -15.02
N ARG A 69 -20.05 6.18 -15.68
CA ARG A 69 -19.00 6.97 -15.01
C ARG A 69 -19.55 7.98 -14.02
N ALA A 70 -20.46 8.85 -14.47
CA ALA A 70 -20.98 9.92 -13.62
C ALA A 70 -21.68 9.37 -12.36
N ARG A 71 -22.45 8.29 -12.51
CA ARG A 71 -23.16 7.64 -11.41
C ARG A 71 -22.20 6.97 -10.42
N VAL A 72 -21.21 6.23 -10.93
CA VAL A 72 -20.23 5.53 -10.08
C VAL A 72 -19.33 6.52 -9.35
N THR A 73 -18.85 7.57 -10.01
CA THR A 73 -18.05 8.62 -9.37
C THR A 73 -18.85 9.34 -8.27
N TYR A 74 -20.11 9.69 -8.53
CA TYR A 74 -20.98 10.33 -7.54
C TYR A 74 -21.19 9.44 -6.30
N LEU A 75 -21.50 8.14 -6.51
CA LEU A 75 -21.68 7.20 -5.42
C LEU A 75 -20.37 6.99 -4.63
N ASN A 76 -19.24 6.90 -5.33
CA ASN A 76 -17.94 6.69 -4.70
C ASN A 76 -17.52 7.91 -3.87
N GLN A 77 -17.74 9.14 -4.35
CA GLN A 77 -17.46 10.35 -3.57
C GLN A 77 -18.36 10.48 -2.33
N ARG A 78 -19.65 10.10 -2.45
CA ARG A 78 -20.61 10.24 -1.35
C ARG A 78 -20.47 9.14 -0.29
N PHE A 79 -20.28 7.90 -0.71
CA PHE A 79 -20.26 6.73 0.19
C PHE A 79 -18.86 6.16 0.41
N GLY A 80 -17.85 6.59 -0.32
CA GLY A 80 -16.48 6.09 -0.22
C GLY A 80 -15.91 6.11 1.21
N PRO A 81 -15.99 7.24 1.94
CA PRO A 81 -15.54 7.28 3.34
C PRO A 81 -16.29 6.27 4.22
N LEU A 82 -17.60 6.11 4.00
CA LEU A 82 -18.43 5.17 4.75
C LEU A 82 -18.07 3.71 4.40
N LEU A 83 -17.77 3.43 3.13
CA LEU A 83 -17.30 2.12 2.67
C LEU A 83 -15.96 1.78 3.30
N LEU A 84 -15.01 2.73 3.32
CA LEU A 84 -13.71 2.55 3.97
C LEU A 84 -13.86 2.26 5.46
N LEU A 85 -14.69 3.03 6.17
CA LEU A 85 -14.99 2.79 7.59
C LEU A 85 -15.66 1.43 7.81
N SER A 86 -16.59 1.04 6.93
CA SER A 86 -17.24 -0.28 6.98
C SER A 86 -16.23 -1.41 6.76
N LEU A 87 -15.26 -1.22 5.85
CA LEU A 87 -14.18 -2.17 5.55
C LEU A 87 -13.28 -2.37 6.78
N ILE A 88 -12.92 -1.27 7.46
CA ILE A 88 -12.17 -1.30 8.71
C ILE A 88 -13.00 -1.97 9.81
N GLY A 89 -14.27 -1.57 9.99
CA GLY A 89 -15.17 -2.13 11.00
C GLY A 89 -15.39 -3.63 10.83
N LEU A 90 -15.61 -4.10 9.60
CA LEU A 90 -15.70 -5.53 9.27
C LEU A 90 -14.41 -6.27 9.63
N SER A 91 -13.26 -5.61 9.48
CA SER A 91 -12.00 -6.21 9.85
C SER A 91 -11.84 -6.41 11.36
N ILE A 92 -12.42 -5.52 12.16
CA ILE A 92 -12.44 -5.64 13.62
C ILE A 92 -13.39 -6.76 14.08
N VAL A 93 -14.50 -6.95 13.37
CA VAL A 93 -15.52 -7.99 13.67
C VAL A 93 -15.06 -9.40 13.25
N GLY A 94 -13.89 -9.53 12.63
CA GLY A 94 -13.25 -10.82 12.35
C GLY A 94 -13.17 -11.19 10.86
N VAL A 95 -13.58 -10.31 9.95
CA VAL A 95 -13.31 -10.52 8.52
C VAL A 95 -11.82 -10.19 8.28
N PRO A 96 -10.97 -11.10 7.77
CA PRO A 96 -9.54 -10.87 7.70
C PRO A 96 -9.13 -9.96 6.52
N ILE A 97 -9.84 -8.86 6.28
CA ILE A 97 -9.59 -7.98 5.13
C ILE A 97 -8.28 -7.23 5.32
N LEU A 98 -8.07 -6.61 6.48
CA LEU A 98 -6.80 -5.95 6.79
C LEU A 98 -5.66 -6.97 6.79
N ASN A 99 -5.83 -8.13 7.43
CA ASN A 99 -4.80 -9.18 7.42
C ASN A 99 -4.42 -9.60 6.00
N ARG A 100 -5.39 -9.78 5.10
CA ARG A 100 -5.11 -10.08 3.69
C ARG A 100 -4.36 -8.96 2.99
N LEU A 101 -4.69 -7.70 3.25
CA LEU A 101 -3.97 -6.55 2.69
C LEU A 101 -2.54 -6.45 3.24
N LEU A 102 -2.36 -6.69 4.54
CA LEU A 102 -1.05 -6.73 5.19
C LEU A 102 -0.19 -7.86 4.62
N SER A 103 -0.75 -9.06 4.48
CA SER A 103 -0.07 -10.20 3.85
C SER A 103 0.27 -9.91 2.39
N PHE A 104 -0.64 -9.28 1.64
CA PHE A 104 -0.37 -8.89 0.26
C PHE A 104 0.80 -7.90 0.18
N ALA A 105 0.83 -6.87 1.03
CA ALA A 105 1.96 -5.92 1.08
C ALA A 105 3.29 -6.62 1.39
N HIS A 106 3.32 -7.59 2.31
CA HIS A 106 4.52 -8.38 2.58
C HIS A 106 4.96 -9.24 1.39
N LEU A 107 4.00 -9.84 0.66
CA LEU A 107 4.30 -10.63 -0.53
C LEU A 107 4.95 -9.81 -1.65
N MET A 108 4.84 -8.47 -1.61
CA MET A 108 5.46 -7.58 -2.60
C MET A 108 6.94 -7.29 -2.34
N ILE A 109 7.46 -7.53 -1.13
CA ILE A 109 8.88 -7.29 -0.78
C ILE A 109 9.85 -7.98 -1.77
N PRO A 110 9.71 -9.28 -2.10
CA PRO A 110 10.60 -9.91 -3.07
C PRO A 110 10.52 -9.28 -4.47
N TRP A 111 9.38 -8.71 -4.86
CA TRP A 111 9.18 -8.10 -6.18
C TRP A 111 9.86 -6.74 -6.31
N ILE A 112 10.08 -6.04 -5.19
CA ILE A 112 10.78 -4.76 -5.17
C ILE A 112 12.28 -4.92 -4.87
N THR A 113 12.76 -6.14 -4.64
CA THR A 113 14.18 -6.44 -4.38
C THR A 113 14.91 -6.57 -5.70
N LEU A 114 15.79 -5.62 -6.01
CA LEU A 114 16.57 -5.56 -7.24
C LEU A 114 18.06 -5.82 -7.01
N VAL A 115 18.54 -5.49 -5.82
CA VAL A 115 19.91 -5.77 -5.38
C VAL A 115 19.85 -6.98 -4.45
N GLY A 116 20.54 -8.05 -4.83
CA GLY A 116 20.72 -9.27 -4.06
C GLY A 116 22.21 -9.55 -3.89
#